data_AF-A0A941KLB3-F1
#
_entry.id   AF-A0A941KLB3-F1
#
_cell.length_a   1.000
_cell.length_b   1.000
_cell.length_c   1.000
_cell.angle_alpha   90.00
_cell.angle_beta   90.00
_cell.angle_gamma   90.00
#
_symmetry.space_group_name_H-M   'P 1'
#
loop_
_entity.id
_entity.type
_entity.pdbx_description
1 polymer ?
#
loop_
_entity_poly.entity_id
_entity_poly.type
_entity_poly.pdbx_seq_one_letter_code
_entity_poly.pdbx_strand_id
1 'polypeptide(L)'
;MSALKIAGYASLFDLADLSGDVVARGAFTECLRQSRTIPMLYQHEATEPIGRWTRLVEDAKGLWVEGEVIGVSPRTCQTRQWVERGVIDGLSIGFRTRSFAPRHPRGRVLTKIDLWEVSVVTFPMLPQARLQITSMAQYAA
;
A
#
# COMPACT_ATOMS: atom_id res chain seq x y z
N MET A 1 1.46 22.32 10.23
CA MET A 1 1.35 20.91 10.67
C MET A 1 2.19 20.08 9.74
N SER A 2 3.16 19.33 10.26
CA SER A 2 4.09 18.54 9.43
C SER A 2 3.44 17.21 9.03
N ALA A 3 3.82 16.62 7.91
CA ALA A 3 3.34 15.30 7.48
C ALA A 3 4.24 14.17 8.02
N LEU A 4 3.70 12.98 8.25
CA LEU A 4 4.49 11.79 8.59
C LEU A 4 4.86 11.07 7.30
N LYS A 5 6.16 10.95 7.00
CA LYS A 5 6.61 10.25 5.79
C LYS A 5 6.77 8.77 6.05
N ILE A 6 6.16 7.98 5.17
CA ILE A 6 6.19 6.52 5.19
C ILE A 6 6.63 5.99 3.84
N ALA A 7 7.27 4.82 3.86
CA ALA A 7 7.58 4.08 2.64
C ALA A 7 7.51 2.58 2.90
N GLY A 8 7.41 1.77 1.86
CA GLY A 8 7.44 0.31 2.01
C GLY A 8 7.03 -0.41 0.75
N TYR A 9 7.06 -1.75 0.81
CA TYR A 9 6.52 -2.58 -0.25
C TYR A 9 5.05 -2.85 0.04
N ALA A 10 4.15 -2.31 -0.81
CA ALA A 10 2.72 -2.56 -0.72
C ALA A 10 2.32 -3.93 -1.27
N SER A 11 3.15 -4.49 -2.15
CA SER A 11 3.05 -5.85 -2.67
C SER A 11 4.46 -6.34 -3.01
N LEU A 12 4.73 -7.62 -2.75
CA LEU A 12 5.99 -8.27 -3.12
C LEU A 12 5.68 -9.33 -4.17
N PHE A 13 6.53 -9.43 -5.18
CA PHE A 13 6.38 -10.40 -6.24
C PHE A 13 6.72 -11.80 -5.77
N ASP A 14 6.10 -12.78 -6.44
CA ASP A 14 6.39 -14.21 -6.27
C ASP A 14 6.10 -14.74 -4.84
N LEU A 15 5.43 -13.94 -3.99
CA LEU A 15 4.94 -14.32 -2.68
C LEU A 15 3.41 -14.46 -2.70
N ALA A 16 2.92 -15.55 -2.10
CA ALA A 16 1.49 -15.78 -1.96
C ALA A 16 0.93 -14.98 -0.77
N ASP A 17 -0.17 -14.28 -1.00
CA ASP A 17 -0.96 -13.64 0.06
C ASP A 17 -1.82 -14.68 0.83
N LEU A 18 -2.57 -14.22 1.82
CA LEU A 18 -3.44 -15.07 2.65
C LEU A 18 -4.60 -15.70 1.87
N SER A 19 -4.94 -15.17 0.69
CA SER A 19 -5.91 -15.78 -0.24
C SER A 19 -5.26 -16.82 -1.17
N GLY A 20 -3.93 -16.87 -1.21
CA GLY A 20 -3.13 -17.73 -2.10
C GLY A 20 -2.76 -17.07 -3.42
N ASP A 21 -3.10 -15.79 -3.62
CA ASP A 21 -2.77 -15.05 -4.82
C ASP A 21 -1.32 -14.58 -4.80
N VAL A 22 -0.67 -14.63 -5.95
CA VAL A 22 0.70 -14.19 -6.18
C VAL A 22 0.67 -13.10 -7.23
N VAL A 23 1.29 -11.96 -6.93
CA VAL A 23 1.48 -10.91 -7.95
C VAL A 23 2.74 -11.21 -8.74
N ALA A 24 2.63 -11.27 -10.07
CA ALA A 24 3.78 -11.44 -10.95
C ALA A 24 4.45 -10.10 -11.25
N ARG A 25 5.75 -10.14 -11.57
CA ARG A 25 6.50 -9.00 -12.10
C ARG A 25 5.82 -8.48 -13.37
N GLY A 26 5.75 -7.16 -13.55
CA GLY A 26 5.05 -6.56 -14.68
C GLY A 26 3.56 -6.32 -14.44
N ALA A 27 2.97 -6.86 -13.36
CA ALA A 27 1.53 -6.78 -13.15
C ALA A 27 1.01 -5.34 -12.97
N PHE A 28 1.83 -4.42 -12.45
CA PHE A 28 1.46 -3.00 -12.27
C PHE A 28 1.93 -2.10 -13.41
N THR A 29 2.82 -2.60 -14.28
CA THR A 29 3.50 -1.80 -15.31
C THR A 29 2.52 -0.97 -16.16
N GLU A 30 1.39 -1.52 -16.58
CA GLU A 30 0.43 -0.77 -17.41
C GLU A 30 -0.35 0.28 -16.62
N CYS A 31 -0.85 -0.07 -15.43
CA CYS A 31 -1.67 0.86 -14.66
C CYS A 31 -0.84 2.03 -14.10
N LEU A 32 0.44 1.81 -13.78
CA LEU A 32 1.33 2.89 -13.33
C LEU A 32 1.66 3.91 -14.45
N ARG A 33 1.57 3.52 -15.73
CA ARG A 33 1.75 4.45 -16.86
C ARG A 33 0.56 5.37 -17.10
N GLN A 34 -0.61 5.08 -16.53
CA GLN A 34 -1.83 5.86 -16.75
C GLN A 34 -1.85 7.18 -15.96
N SER A 35 -0.81 7.49 -15.19
CA SER A 35 -0.65 8.74 -14.42
C SER A 35 -1.87 9.13 -13.56
N ARG A 36 -2.64 8.14 -13.10
CA ARG A 36 -3.75 8.38 -12.18
C ARG A 36 -3.25 8.53 -10.75
N THR A 37 -3.94 9.34 -9.96
CA THR A 37 -3.73 9.40 -8.52
C THR A 37 -4.22 8.11 -7.88
N ILE A 38 -3.33 7.43 -7.15
CA ILE A 38 -3.68 6.28 -6.32
C ILE A 38 -3.96 6.79 -4.90
N PRO A 39 -5.17 6.60 -4.35
CA PRO A 39 -5.50 7.05 -3.00
C PRO A 39 -4.68 6.30 -1.93
N MET A 40 -4.38 7.02 -0.85
CA MET A 40 -3.91 6.45 0.40
C MET A 40 -5.09 6.39 1.37
N LEU A 41 -5.63 5.19 1.60
CA LEU A 41 -6.81 4.99 2.43
C LEU A 41 -6.46 4.35 3.77
N TYR A 42 -7.39 4.43 4.72
CA TYR A 42 -7.35 3.66 5.96
C TYR A 42 -8.25 2.43 5.82
N GLN A 43 -7.72 1.23 6.02
CA GLN A 43 -8.50 -0.03 6.03
C GLN A 43 -9.39 -0.26 4.80
N HIS A 44 -8.94 0.14 3.60
CA HIS A 44 -9.73 0.08 2.36
C HIS A 44 -11.00 0.94 2.34
N GLU A 45 -11.18 1.82 3.32
CA GLU A 45 -12.38 2.66 3.41
C GLU A 45 -12.26 3.87 2.47
N ALA A 46 -13.03 3.86 1.39
CA ALA A 46 -13.01 4.90 0.35
C ALA A 46 -13.40 6.29 0.87
N THR A 47 -14.13 6.36 1.98
CA THR A 47 -14.50 7.62 2.65
C THR A 47 -13.44 8.16 3.61
N GLU A 48 -12.36 7.42 3.84
CA GLU A 48 -11.30 7.76 4.80
C GLU A 48 -9.92 7.88 4.13
N PRO A 49 -9.72 8.86 3.22
CA PRO A 49 -8.39 9.18 2.70
C PRO A 49 -7.53 9.79 3.82
N ILE A 50 -6.32 9.26 3.98
CA ILE A 50 -5.43 9.62 5.10
C ILE A 50 -4.17 10.38 4.69
N GLY A 51 -3.92 10.49 3.39
CA GLY A 51 -2.69 11.10 2.90
C GLY A 51 -2.56 10.98 1.39
N ARG A 52 -1.32 11.05 0.92
CA ARG A 52 -1.00 10.91 -0.50
C ARG A 52 0.27 10.11 -0.71
N TRP A 53 0.27 9.30 -1.76
CA TRP A 53 1.48 8.68 -2.27
C TRP A 53 2.22 9.68 -3.16
N THR A 54 3.51 9.89 -2.90
CA THR A 54 4.39 10.75 -3.69
C THR A 54 5.19 9.96 -4.71
N ARG A 55 5.34 8.65 -4.51
CA ARG A 55 6.00 7.75 -5.45
C ARG A 55 5.38 6.36 -5.39
N LEU A 56 5.13 5.78 -6.55
CA LEU A 56 4.84 4.36 -6.70
C LEU A 56 5.73 3.83 -7.81
N VAL A 57 6.50 2.79 -7.53
CA VAL A 57 7.40 2.20 -8.52
C VAL A 57 7.38 0.69 -8.40
N GLU A 58 7.30 0.05 -9.54
CA GLU A 58 7.54 -1.39 -9.67
C GLU A 58 9.05 -1.61 -9.81
N ASP A 59 9.65 -2.38 -8.90
CA ASP A 59 11.07 -2.75 -8.93
C ASP A 59 11.26 -4.28 -8.99
N ALA A 60 12.50 -4.75 -8.80
CA ALA A 60 12.79 -6.19 -8.82
C ALA A 60 12.23 -6.97 -7.61
N LYS A 61 11.68 -6.33 -6.60
CA LYS A 61 11.09 -6.98 -5.42
C LYS A 61 9.56 -6.90 -5.43
N GLY A 62 8.99 -5.79 -5.87
CA GLY A 62 7.55 -5.57 -5.77
C GLY A 62 7.11 -4.17 -6.15
N LEU A 63 5.94 -3.80 -5.63
CA LEU A 63 5.43 -2.43 -5.69
C LEU A 63 5.92 -1.65 -4.47
N TRP A 64 6.93 -0.81 -4.68
CA TRP A 64 7.41 0.14 -3.70
C TRP A 64 6.56 1.41 -3.71
N VAL A 65 6.20 1.89 -2.52
CA VAL A 65 5.44 3.13 -2.34
C VAL A 65 6.14 4.05 -1.34
N GLU A 66 6.07 5.35 -1.61
CA GLU A 66 6.49 6.42 -0.68
C GLU A 66 5.38 7.45 -0.62
N GLY A 67 5.10 7.97 0.57
CA GLY A 67 4.03 8.93 0.75
C GLY A 67 4.05 9.60 2.11
N GLU A 68 3.02 10.38 2.36
CA GLU A 68 2.86 11.11 3.61
C GLU A 68 1.43 11.03 4.14
N VAL A 69 1.31 10.76 5.44
CA VAL A 69 0.06 10.82 6.19
C VAL A 69 -0.17 12.26 6.64
N ILE A 70 -1.32 12.82 6.28
CA ILE A 70 -1.64 14.26 6.44
C ILE A 70 -2.59 14.45 7.62
N GLY A 71 -2.08 14.88 8.77
CA GLY A 71 -2.87 15.07 9.99
C GLY A 71 -3.72 16.35 9.97
N VAL A 72 -4.85 16.34 9.26
CA VAL A 72 -5.79 17.48 9.15
C VAL A 72 -7.20 17.17 9.67
N SER A 73 -7.48 15.91 9.97
CA SER A 73 -8.77 15.42 10.48
C SER A 73 -8.56 14.47 11.67
N PRO A 74 -9.57 14.21 12.51
CA PRO A 74 -9.45 13.27 13.61
C PRO A 74 -8.95 11.88 13.16
N ARG A 75 -9.47 11.35 12.04
CA ARG A 75 -9.01 10.06 11.46
C ARG A 75 -7.54 10.10 11.10
N THR A 76 -7.12 11.09 10.33
CA THR A 76 -5.74 11.16 9.83
C THR A 76 -4.74 11.38 10.97
N CYS A 77 -5.09 12.19 11.97
CA CYS A 77 -4.31 12.36 13.19
C CYS A 77 -4.19 11.07 13.99
N GLN A 78 -5.28 10.30 14.13
CA GLN A 78 -5.26 9.01 14.80
C GLN A 78 -4.38 7.99 14.05
N THR A 79 -4.58 7.84 12.75
CA THR A 79 -3.78 6.93 11.91
C THR A 79 -2.31 7.26 12.01
N ARG A 80 -1.95 8.55 11.95
CA ARG A 80 -0.57 9.01 12.16
C ARG A 80 -0.02 8.54 13.51
N GLN A 81 -0.72 8.79 14.61
CA GLN A 81 -0.25 8.41 15.95
C GLN A 81 -0.11 6.90 16.11
N TRP A 82 -1.00 6.12 15.50
CA TRP A 82 -0.90 4.66 15.48
C TRP A 82 0.32 4.18 14.71
N VAL A 83 0.62 4.77 13.55
CA VAL A 83 1.85 4.45 12.81
C VAL A 83 3.09 4.84 13.62
N GLU A 84 3.14 6.07 14.17
CA GLU A 84 4.28 6.56 14.97
C GLU A 84 4.57 5.69 16.19
N ARG A 85 3.52 5.08 16.78
CA ARG A 85 3.63 4.19 17.95
C ARG A 85 3.78 2.72 17.59
N GLY A 86 3.86 2.37 16.30
CA GLY A 86 3.98 0.98 15.83
C GLY A 86 2.73 0.13 16.08
N VAL A 87 1.57 0.75 16.28
CA VAL A 87 0.29 0.05 16.45
C VAL A 87 -0.22 -0.51 15.13
N ILE A 88 0.03 0.20 14.02
CA ILE A 88 -0.25 -0.26 12.65
C ILE A 88 0.95 0.03 11.76
N ASP A 89 1.31 -0.94 10.93
CA ASP A 89 2.41 -0.85 9.97
C ASP A 89 2.11 -1.61 8.67
N GLY A 90 0.90 -2.14 8.50
CA GLY A 90 0.50 -2.92 7.34
C GLY A 90 0.24 -2.04 6.10
N LEU A 91 0.65 -2.54 4.94
CA LEU A 91 0.26 -2.01 3.64
C LEU A 91 -0.53 -3.06 2.87
N SER A 92 -1.61 -2.66 2.21
CA SER A 92 -2.38 -3.54 1.34
C SER A 92 -2.78 -2.82 0.08
N ILE A 93 -2.87 -3.56 -1.02
CA ILE A 93 -3.36 -3.04 -2.29
C ILE A 93 -4.82 -3.42 -2.49
N GLY A 94 -5.56 -2.52 -3.13
CA GLY A 94 -6.92 -2.71 -3.59
C GLY A 94 -6.91 -2.52 -5.10
N PHE A 95 -7.47 -3.49 -5.82
CA PHE A 95 -7.27 -3.55 -7.26
C PHE A 95 -8.35 -4.33 -7.99
N ARG A 96 -8.41 -4.12 -9.31
CA ARG A 96 -9.19 -4.94 -10.23
C ARG A 96 -8.27 -5.88 -11.00
N THR A 97 -8.55 -7.17 -10.96
CA THR A 97 -7.85 -8.16 -11.78
C THR A 97 -8.15 -7.94 -13.27
N ARG A 98 -7.11 -7.88 -14.11
CA ARG A 98 -7.25 -7.76 -15.57
C ARG A 98 -6.82 -9.02 -16.31
N SER A 99 -5.78 -9.71 -15.82
CA SER A 99 -5.34 -11.02 -16.33
C SER A 99 -4.71 -11.82 -15.21
N PHE A 100 -4.91 -13.15 -15.24
CA PHE A 100 -4.32 -14.07 -14.29
C PHE A 100 -4.23 -15.48 -14.86
N ALA A 101 -3.38 -16.31 -14.25
CA ALA A 101 -3.38 -17.75 -14.42
C ALA A 101 -3.85 -18.43 -13.12
N PRO A 102 -4.64 -19.53 -13.17
CA PRO A 102 -4.98 -20.30 -11.97
C PRO A 102 -3.73 -20.86 -11.29
N ARG A 103 -3.74 -20.92 -9.95
CA ARG A 103 -2.66 -21.51 -9.15
C ARG A 103 -3.21 -22.65 -8.29
N HIS A 104 -2.57 -23.82 -8.34
CA HIS A 104 -2.90 -24.96 -7.49
C HIS A 104 -2.10 -24.91 -6.18
N PRO A 105 -2.66 -25.30 -5.01
CA PRO A 105 -4.04 -25.78 -4.78
C PRO A 105 -5.06 -24.64 -4.60
N ARG A 106 -4.61 -23.39 -4.46
CA ARG A 106 -5.45 -22.21 -4.28
C ARG A 106 -4.78 -20.96 -4.83
N GLY A 107 -5.61 -20.04 -5.31
CA GLY A 107 -5.24 -18.68 -5.68
C GLY A 107 -4.97 -18.53 -7.16
N ARG A 108 -4.35 -17.39 -7.50
CA ARG A 108 -4.09 -16.95 -8.87
C ARG A 108 -2.69 -16.38 -8.95
N VAL A 109 -2.04 -16.56 -10.10
CA VAL A 109 -0.89 -15.74 -10.48
C VAL A 109 -1.42 -14.54 -11.25
N LEU A 110 -1.43 -13.38 -10.61
CA LEU A 110 -1.93 -12.13 -11.16
C LEU A 110 -0.87 -11.51 -12.07
N THR A 111 -1.12 -11.57 -13.38
CA THR A 111 -0.17 -11.12 -14.41
C THR A 111 -0.45 -9.71 -14.90
N LYS A 112 -1.69 -9.22 -14.70
CA LYS A 112 -2.05 -7.84 -15.00
C LYS A 112 -3.12 -7.34 -14.03
N ILE A 113 -2.82 -6.22 -13.40
CA ILE A 113 -3.67 -5.61 -12.38
C ILE A 113 -3.95 -4.16 -12.77
N ASP A 114 -5.13 -3.70 -12.40
CA ASP A 114 -5.51 -2.31 -12.38
C ASP A 114 -5.56 -1.83 -10.92
N LEU A 115 -4.50 -1.19 -10.44
CA LEU A 115 -4.31 -0.77 -9.03
C LEU A 115 -5.21 0.40 -8.63
N TRP A 116 -6.21 0.20 -7.78
CA TRP A 116 -7.16 1.25 -7.44
C TRP A 116 -6.71 2.10 -6.26
N GLU A 117 -6.10 1.48 -5.26
CA GLU A 117 -5.69 2.15 -4.03
C GLU A 117 -4.53 1.39 -3.36
N VAL A 118 -3.86 2.07 -2.43
CA VAL A 118 -2.95 1.43 -1.48
C VAL A 118 -3.27 1.95 -0.08
N SER A 119 -3.66 1.05 0.82
CA SER A 119 -4.14 1.36 2.15
C SER A 119 -3.10 1.12 3.24
N VAL A 120 -3.15 1.94 4.29
CA VAL A 120 -2.60 1.59 5.60
C VAL A 120 -3.63 0.73 6.33
N VAL A 121 -3.23 -0.47 6.74
CA VAL A 121 -4.13 -1.49 7.31
C VAL A 121 -3.53 -2.11 8.57
N THR A 122 -4.39 -2.67 9.43
CA THR A 122 -3.92 -3.48 10.57
C THR A 122 -3.45 -4.86 10.11
N PHE A 123 -4.19 -5.50 9.20
CA PHE A 123 -3.93 -6.85 8.74
C PHE A 123 -3.90 -6.89 7.21
N PRO A 124 -2.74 -6.79 6.58
CA PRO A 124 -2.66 -6.89 5.13
C PRO A 124 -2.81 -8.34 4.68
N MET A 125 -3.38 -8.53 3.49
CA MET A 125 -3.44 -9.84 2.86
C MET A 125 -2.05 -10.41 2.61
N LEU A 126 -1.03 -9.59 2.39
CA LEU A 126 0.36 -10.01 2.36
C LEU A 126 1.06 -9.63 3.68
N PRO A 127 1.35 -10.57 4.59
CA PRO A 127 1.92 -10.26 5.91
C PRO A 127 3.30 -9.58 5.88
N GLN A 128 4.02 -9.63 4.77
CA GLN A 128 5.32 -8.98 4.58
C GLN A 128 5.19 -7.55 4.03
N ALA A 129 4.01 -7.15 3.55
CA ALA A 129 3.75 -5.80 3.08
C ALA A 129 3.66 -4.86 4.29
N ARG A 130 4.77 -4.20 4.58
CA ARG A 130 4.97 -3.35 5.76
C ARG A 130 5.53 -2.00 5.37
N LEU A 131 5.04 -0.96 6.02
CA LEU A 131 5.61 0.37 5.95
C LEU A 131 6.72 0.54 6.98
N GLN A 132 7.58 1.51 6.73
CA GLN A 132 8.53 2.08 7.65
C GLN A 132 8.41 3.60 7.63
N ILE A 133 8.72 4.23 8.75
CA ILE A 133 8.78 5.69 8.84
C ILE A 133 10.12 6.15 8.27
N THR A 134 10.09 6.99 7.24
CA THR A 134 11.31 7.49 6.55
C THR A 134 11.73 8.87 7.03
N SER A 135 10.80 9.64 7.59
CA SER A 135 11.14 10.82 8.38
C SER A 135 10.01 11.14 9.35
N MET A 136 10.38 11.36 10.61
CA MET A 136 9.51 12.02 11.57
C MET A 136 9.79 13.51 11.49
N ALA A 137 8.74 14.31 11.36
CA ALA A 137 8.89 15.71 11.68
C ALA A 137 9.03 15.84 13.20
N GLN A 138 10.20 16.29 13.64
CA GLN A 138 10.47 16.61 15.04
C GLN A 138 9.48 17.68 15.50
N TYR A 139 8.71 17.38 16.55
CA TYR A 139 8.07 18.42 17.34
C TYR A 139 9.10 18.88 18.37
N ALA A 140 9.51 20.15 18.28
CA ALA A 140 10.09 20.81 19.45
C ALA A 140 9.00 20.85 20.53
N ALA A 141 9.38 20.45 21.74
CA ALA A 141 8.55 20.49 22.94
C ALA A 141 8.10 21.92 23.26
#